data_AF-A0A349DG20-F1
#
_entry.id   AF-A0A349DG20-F1
#
_cell.length_a   1.000
_cell.length_b   1.000
_cell.length_c   1.000
_cell.angle_alpha   90.00
_cell.angle_beta   90.00
_cell.angle_gamma   90.00
#
_symmetry.space_group_name_H-M   'P 1'
#
loop_
_entity.id
_entity.type
_entity.pdbx_description
1 polymer ?
#
loop_
_entity_poly.entity_id
_entity_poly.type
_entity_poly.pdbx_seq_one_letter_code
_entity_poly.pdbx_strand_id
1 'polypeptide(L)'
;MKVKKRNWKKYALEFASIFVAVVSAFALNNWNDHRVNKDSEQKILSEIKNSLQIDVHDFKVNVYGNNKSLKADTMFRGLLKGEDISQDSIAIYYIILFRDYIPIINRSAYESLKANNLKTVTNDSLRIQIIALYDYHYSIIEKLEYEVPEMKSYKNYFARINTLLHPFMEFDQAGNLKKFNGLETLGKDKKKEILSYLWRIKNNRIFKLRKYDQIIAVMKKLEQRIAKELKK
;
A
#
# COMPACT_ATOMS: atom_id res chain seq x y z
N MET A 1 -56.71 62.56 -26.97
CA MET A 1 -56.32 61.19 -26.59
C MET A 1 -55.52 61.27 -25.28
N LYS A 2 -56.09 60.92 -24.12
CA LYS A 2 -55.37 60.98 -22.83
C LYS A 2 -54.36 59.84 -22.76
N VAL A 3 -53.07 60.15 -22.85
CA VAL A 3 -52.00 59.15 -22.65
C VAL A 3 -52.05 58.71 -21.19
N LYS A 4 -52.46 57.46 -20.95
CA LYS A 4 -52.47 56.84 -19.62
C LYS A 4 -51.02 56.86 -19.08
N LYS A 5 -50.76 57.60 -18.00
CA LYS A 5 -49.44 57.58 -17.32
C LYS A 5 -49.15 56.14 -16.88
N ARG A 6 -48.26 55.46 -17.60
CA ARG A 6 -47.84 54.08 -17.31
C ARG A 6 -47.17 54.07 -15.94
N ASN A 7 -47.66 53.24 -15.01
CA ASN A 7 -47.21 53.25 -13.62
C ASN A 7 -45.88 52.51 -13.46
N TRP A 8 -44.80 53.10 -13.95
CA TRP A 8 -43.46 52.52 -14.00
C TRP A 8 -42.94 52.04 -12.64
N LYS A 9 -43.33 52.69 -11.54
CA LYS A 9 -42.99 52.24 -10.18
C LYS A 9 -43.59 50.86 -9.87
N LYS A 10 -44.83 50.61 -10.29
CA LYS A 10 -45.49 49.30 -10.11
C LYS A 10 -44.78 48.21 -10.91
N TYR A 11 -44.48 48.49 -12.18
CA TYR A 11 -43.76 47.55 -13.04
C TYR A 11 -42.33 47.27 -12.56
N ALA A 12 -41.62 48.27 -12.03
CA ALA A 12 -40.29 48.09 -11.45
C ALA A 12 -40.34 47.23 -10.17
N LEU A 13 -41.36 47.41 -9.32
CA LEU A 13 -41.56 46.57 -8.13
C LEU A 13 -41.94 45.13 -8.49
N GLU A 14 -42.79 44.93 -9.50
CA GLU A 14 -43.13 43.59 -10.03
C GLU A 14 -41.91 42.89 -10.64
N PHE A 15 -41.09 43.62 -11.41
CA PHE A 15 -39.84 43.08 -11.92
C PHE A 15 -38.86 42.74 -10.78
N ALA A 16 -38.70 43.64 -9.81
CA ALA A 16 -37.82 43.42 -8.67
C ALA A 16 -38.25 42.21 -7.84
N SER A 17 -39.54 41.98 -7.64
CA SER A 17 -40.03 40.81 -6.91
C SER A 17 -39.78 39.50 -7.66
N ILE A 18 -40.04 39.46 -8.97
CA ILE A 18 -39.72 38.30 -9.82
C ILE A 18 -38.21 38.05 -9.83
N PHE A 19 -37.40 39.10 -9.98
CA PHE A 19 -35.95 39.02 -9.98
C PHE A 19 -35.41 38.47 -8.67
N VAL A 20 -35.87 38.97 -7.51
CA VAL A 20 -35.47 38.47 -6.18
C VAL A 20 -35.88 37.01 -6.01
N ALA A 21 -37.07 36.62 -6.46
CA ALA A 21 -37.53 35.23 -6.39
C ALA A 21 -36.61 34.29 -7.20
N VAL A 22 -36.28 34.66 -8.44
CA VAL A 22 -35.40 33.88 -9.32
C VAL A 22 -33.98 33.79 -8.74
N VAL A 23 -33.39 34.91 -8.32
CA VAL A 23 -32.04 34.92 -7.72
C VAL A 23 -32.00 34.10 -6.43
N SER A 24 -33.04 34.20 -5.59
CA SER A 24 -33.13 33.41 -4.35
C SER A 24 -33.24 31.91 -4.64
N ALA A 25 -34.00 31.51 -5.66
CA ALA A 25 -34.08 30.11 -6.06
C ALA A 25 -32.73 29.57 -6.56
N PHE A 26 -32.02 30.33 -7.40
CA PHE A 26 -30.66 29.97 -7.83
C PHE A 26 -29.68 29.90 -6.66
N ALA A 27 -29.74 30.85 -5.73
CA ALA A 27 -28.88 30.88 -4.55
C ALA A 27 -29.13 29.69 -3.62
N LEU A 28 -30.40 29.33 -3.38
CA LEU A 28 -30.78 28.16 -2.58
C LEU A 28 -30.33 26.86 -3.24
N ASN A 29 -30.50 26.73 -4.56
CA ASN A 29 -30.04 25.55 -5.28
C ASN A 29 -28.51 25.41 -5.20
N ASN A 30 -27.78 26.49 -5.45
CA ASN A 30 -26.33 26.51 -5.35
C ASN A 30 -25.85 26.18 -3.92
N TRP A 31 -26.54 26.66 -2.89
CA TRP A 31 -26.23 26.32 -1.49
C TRP A 31 -26.45 24.82 -1.20
N ASN A 32 -27.56 24.25 -1.67
CA ASN A 32 -27.81 22.82 -1.52
C ASN A 32 -26.75 21.97 -2.26
N ASP A 33 -26.40 22.35 -3.49
CA ASP A 33 -25.35 21.67 -4.27
C ASP A 33 -23.99 21.75 -3.57
N HIS A 34 -23.62 22.91 -3.01
CA HIS A 34 -22.40 23.04 -2.21
C HIS A 34 -22.41 22.14 -0.97
N ARG A 35 -23.54 22.03 -0.26
CA ARG A 35 -23.68 21.13 0.90
C ARG A 35 -23.48 19.68 0.49
N VAL A 36 -24.20 19.22 -0.52
CA VAL A 36 -24.13 17.82 -1.01
C VAL A 36 -22.72 17.49 -1.49
N ASN A 37 -22.06 18.41 -2.19
CA ASN A 37 -20.67 18.23 -2.64
C ASN A 37 -19.69 18.15 -1.45
N LYS A 38 -19.87 19.00 -0.42
CA LYS A 38 -19.03 18.95 0.79
C LYS A 38 -19.21 17.64 1.55
N ASP A 39 -20.45 17.16 1.71
CA ASP A 39 -20.74 15.89 2.37
C ASP A 39 -20.11 14.70 1.61
N SER A 40 -20.19 14.73 0.28
CA SER A 40 -19.56 13.73 -0.60
C SER A 40 -18.03 13.74 -0.46
N GLU A 41 -17.41 14.93 -0.47
CA GLU A 41 -15.97 15.10 -0.26
C GLU A 41 -15.53 14.56 1.11
N GLN A 42 -16.23 14.93 2.18
CA GLN A 42 -15.90 14.48 3.54
C GLN A 42 -16.01 12.96 3.66
N LYS A 43 -17.05 12.36 3.07
CA LYS A 43 -17.24 10.91 3.08
C LYS A 43 -16.08 10.20 2.36
N ILE A 44 -15.78 10.60 1.13
CA ILE A 44 -14.75 9.91 0.32
C ILE A 44 -13.35 10.09 0.93
N LEU A 45 -13.05 11.28 1.46
CA LEU A 45 -11.79 11.53 2.16
C LEU A 45 -11.67 10.70 3.45
N SER A 46 -12.76 10.54 4.20
CA SER A 46 -12.78 9.69 5.40
C SER A 46 -12.56 8.22 5.05
N GLU A 47 -13.19 7.72 3.99
CA GLU A 47 -13.00 6.36 3.49
C GLU A 47 -11.54 6.12 3.06
N ILE A 48 -10.98 7.02 2.24
CA ILE A 48 -9.56 6.93 1.83
C ILE A 48 -8.65 6.94 3.05
N LYS A 49 -8.85 7.86 4.00
CA LYS A 49 -8.02 7.93 5.22
C LYS A 49 -8.05 6.61 6.00
N ASN A 50 -9.21 6.00 6.17
CA ASN A 50 -9.33 4.72 6.86
C ASN A 50 -8.62 3.60 6.09
N SER A 51 -8.76 3.56 4.76
CA SER A 51 -8.01 2.62 3.91
C SER A 51 -6.49 2.79 4.05
N LEU A 52 -5.99 4.03 4.10
CA LEU A 52 -4.55 4.29 4.31
C LEU A 52 -4.02 3.73 5.63
N GLN A 53 -4.82 3.76 6.70
CA GLN A 53 -4.42 3.21 7.99
C GLN A 53 -4.28 1.68 7.93
N ILE A 54 -5.20 1.02 7.24
CA ILE A 54 -5.17 -0.42 6.99
C ILE A 54 -3.95 -0.77 6.13
N ASP A 55 -3.74 -0.07 5.02
CA ASP A 55 -2.61 -0.28 4.12
C ASP A 55 -1.26 -0.07 4.85
N VAL A 56 -1.13 0.99 5.66
CA VAL A 56 0.09 1.23 6.47
C VAL A 56 0.36 0.07 7.43
N HIS A 57 -0.68 -0.49 8.06
CA HIS A 57 -0.53 -1.64 8.94
C HIS A 57 -0.04 -2.87 8.17
N ASP A 58 -0.67 -3.18 7.04
CA ASP A 58 -0.31 -4.34 6.21
C ASP A 58 1.11 -4.22 5.64
N PHE A 59 1.50 -3.05 5.13
CA PHE A 59 2.87 -2.80 4.70
C PHE A 59 3.89 -3.01 5.83
N LYS A 60 3.58 -2.59 7.07
CA LYS A 60 4.46 -2.82 8.22
C LYS A 60 4.60 -4.31 8.57
N VAL A 61 3.53 -5.09 8.47
CA VAL A 61 3.59 -6.55 8.65
C VAL A 61 4.50 -7.18 7.60
N ASN A 62 4.40 -6.73 6.35
CA ASN A 62 5.26 -7.19 5.26
C ASN A 62 6.72 -6.74 5.45
N VAL A 63 6.99 -5.52 5.91
CA VAL A 63 8.32 -5.06 6.33
C VAL A 63 8.90 -5.96 7.41
N TYR A 64 8.12 -6.30 8.43
CA TYR A 64 8.54 -7.21 9.49
C TYR A 64 8.90 -8.60 8.95
N GLY A 65 8.07 -9.16 8.07
CA GLY A 65 8.33 -10.44 7.41
C GLY A 65 9.64 -10.45 6.60
N ASN A 66 9.84 -9.43 5.75
CA ASN A 66 11.08 -9.28 4.98
C ASN A 66 12.31 -9.14 5.89
N ASN A 67 12.22 -8.41 7.00
CA ASN A 67 13.31 -8.31 7.98
C ASN A 67 13.60 -9.65 8.68
N LYS A 68 12.57 -10.46 8.97
CA LYS A 68 12.77 -11.82 9.48
C LYS A 68 13.42 -12.74 8.46
N SER A 69 13.10 -12.60 7.17
CA SER A 69 13.78 -13.31 6.07
C SER A 69 15.27 -12.94 5.99
N LEU A 70 15.63 -11.66 6.20
CA LEU A 70 17.04 -11.25 6.27
C LEU A 70 17.79 -11.84 7.47
N LYS A 71 17.11 -12.01 8.61
CA LYS A 71 17.66 -12.73 9.77
C LYS A 71 17.87 -14.22 9.46
N ALA A 72 16.91 -14.84 8.75
CA ALA A 72 17.06 -16.21 8.27
C ALA A 72 18.27 -16.34 7.32
N ASP A 73 18.44 -15.44 6.34
CA ASP A 73 19.62 -15.42 5.46
C ASP A 73 20.93 -15.39 6.26
N THR A 74 21.01 -14.53 7.27
CA THR A 74 22.20 -14.42 8.13
C THR A 74 22.46 -15.72 8.89
N MET A 75 21.42 -16.33 9.47
CA MET A 75 21.51 -17.61 10.16
C MET A 75 22.02 -18.73 9.24
N PHE A 76 21.43 -18.89 8.06
CA PHE A 76 21.84 -19.93 7.10
C PHE A 76 23.27 -19.72 6.59
N ARG A 77 23.72 -18.47 6.43
CA ARG A 77 25.13 -18.18 6.10
C ARG A 77 26.09 -18.63 7.19
N GLY A 78 25.74 -18.46 8.45
CA GLY A 78 26.58 -18.92 9.56
C GLY A 78 26.59 -20.44 9.67
N LEU A 79 25.44 -21.11 9.51
CA LEU A 79 25.37 -22.57 9.47
C LEU A 79 26.25 -23.17 8.36
N LEU A 80 26.26 -22.56 7.16
CA LEU A 80 27.14 -22.98 6.06
C LEU A 80 28.64 -22.84 6.37
N LYS A 81 29.01 -21.96 7.31
CA LYS A 81 30.39 -21.76 7.77
C LYS A 81 30.76 -22.65 8.96
N GLY A 82 29.81 -23.34 9.57
CA GLY A 82 30.02 -24.08 10.83
C GLY A 82 30.08 -23.17 12.06
N GLU A 83 29.46 -21.99 12.00
CA GLU A 83 29.31 -21.15 13.19
C GLU A 83 28.32 -21.80 14.17
N ASP A 84 28.62 -21.70 15.47
CA ASP A 84 27.73 -22.19 16.54
C ASP A 84 26.55 -21.22 16.70
N ILE A 85 25.43 -21.55 16.06
CA ILE A 85 24.20 -20.76 16.06
C ILE A 85 23.07 -21.59 16.66
N SER A 86 22.35 -21.01 17.63
CA SER A 86 21.13 -21.64 18.18
C SER A 86 20.13 -21.94 17.07
N GLN A 87 19.64 -23.19 17.04
CA GLN A 87 18.71 -23.71 16.04
C GLN A 87 17.29 -23.92 16.59
N ASP A 88 16.97 -23.42 17.78
CA ASP A 88 15.68 -23.67 18.45
C ASP A 88 14.46 -23.23 17.62
N SER A 89 14.65 -22.25 16.73
CA SER A 89 13.61 -21.74 15.81
C SER A 89 13.89 -22.04 14.34
N ILE A 90 14.74 -23.03 14.04
CA ILE A 90 15.22 -23.28 12.68
C ILE A 90 14.09 -23.63 11.69
N ALA A 91 13.08 -24.40 12.12
CA ALA A 91 11.93 -24.72 11.28
C ALA A 91 11.22 -23.46 10.78
N ILE A 92 11.03 -22.49 11.67
CA ILE A 92 10.41 -21.21 11.36
C ILE A 92 11.32 -20.39 10.42
N TYR A 93 12.62 -20.30 10.73
CA TYR A 93 13.57 -19.57 9.89
C TYR A 93 13.71 -20.17 8.48
N TYR A 94 13.64 -21.50 8.36
CA TYR A 94 13.67 -22.20 7.08
C TYR A 94 12.48 -21.79 6.20
N ILE A 95 11.27 -21.75 6.77
CA ILE A 95 10.06 -21.30 6.07
C ILE A 95 10.16 -19.81 5.69
N ILE A 96 10.57 -18.97 6.63
CA ILE A 96 10.63 -17.52 6.45
C ILE A 96 11.71 -17.09 5.45
N LEU A 97 12.78 -17.86 5.28
CA LEU A 97 13.83 -17.58 4.29
C LEU A 97 13.24 -17.41 2.87
N PHE A 98 12.30 -18.27 2.50
CA PHE A 98 11.73 -18.32 1.15
C PHE A 98 10.38 -17.64 1.01
N ARG A 99 9.66 -17.40 2.11
CA ARG A 99 8.31 -16.85 2.10
C ARG A 99 8.27 -15.47 1.44
N ASP A 100 7.41 -15.33 0.45
CA ASP A 100 7.11 -14.03 -0.15
C ASP A 100 6.08 -13.28 0.69
N TYR A 101 6.34 -11.99 0.90
CA TYR A 101 5.55 -11.06 1.72
C TYR A 101 5.08 -9.99 0.76
N ILE A 102 3.79 -9.93 0.48
CA ILE A 102 3.19 -9.07 -0.52
C ILE A 102 2.04 -8.31 0.15
N PRO A 103 2.09 -6.96 0.18
CA PRO A 103 1.00 -6.19 0.74
C PRO A 103 -0.25 -6.22 -0.16
N ILE A 104 -1.42 -6.13 0.47
CA ILE A 104 -2.72 -6.05 -0.20
C ILE A 104 -3.20 -4.60 -0.08
N ILE A 105 -3.50 -3.98 -1.22
CA ILE A 105 -3.86 -2.56 -1.30
C ILE A 105 -5.38 -2.40 -1.34
N ASN A 106 -5.93 -1.53 -0.48
CA ASN A 106 -7.35 -1.20 -0.48
C ASN A 106 -7.68 -0.07 -1.49
N ARG A 107 -8.24 -0.43 -2.64
CA ARG A 107 -8.56 0.51 -3.75
C ARG A 107 -10.00 1.02 -3.76
N SER A 108 -10.92 0.44 -2.99
CA SER A 108 -12.36 0.66 -3.15
C SER A 108 -12.77 2.14 -3.10
N ALA A 109 -12.26 2.88 -2.11
CA ALA A 109 -12.56 4.30 -1.96
C ALA A 109 -11.96 5.14 -3.11
N TYR A 110 -10.76 4.80 -3.57
CA TYR A 110 -10.13 5.48 -4.70
C TYR A 110 -10.83 5.22 -6.03
N GLU A 111 -11.23 3.97 -6.30
CA GLU A 111 -11.99 3.65 -7.52
C GLU A 111 -13.35 4.33 -7.53
N SER A 112 -14.01 4.43 -6.36
CA SER A 112 -15.24 5.23 -6.20
C SER A 112 -14.99 6.71 -6.51
N LEU A 113 -13.91 7.31 -6.00
CA LEU A 113 -13.53 8.68 -6.32
C LEU A 113 -13.28 8.88 -7.82
N LYS A 114 -12.60 7.92 -8.46
CA LYS A 114 -12.27 7.94 -9.88
C LYS A 114 -13.52 7.82 -10.77
N ALA A 115 -14.45 6.92 -10.40
CA ALA A 115 -15.74 6.78 -11.06
C ALA A 115 -16.59 8.06 -10.95
N ASN A 116 -16.47 8.80 -9.86
CA ASN A 116 -17.15 10.08 -9.63
C ASN A 116 -16.33 11.30 -10.13
N ASN A 117 -15.60 11.14 -11.24
CA ASN A 117 -14.91 12.21 -11.97
C ASN A 117 -13.77 12.93 -11.21
N LEU A 118 -13.29 12.41 -10.07
CA LEU A 118 -12.22 12.96 -9.21
C LEU A 118 -12.49 14.35 -8.61
N LYS A 119 -13.31 15.20 -9.26
CA LYS A 119 -13.63 16.57 -8.86
C LYS A 119 -14.39 16.67 -7.54
N THR A 120 -14.88 15.55 -7.02
CA THR A 120 -15.45 15.44 -5.66
C THR A 120 -14.47 15.94 -4.60
N VAL A 121 -13.16 15.72 -4.76
CA VAL A 121 -12.15 16.32 -3.88
C VAL A 121 -11.81 17.71 -4.43
N THR A 122 -12.28 18.76 -3.76
CA THR A 122 -12.16 20.16 -4.22
C THR A 122 -10.76 20.71 -4.06
N ASN A 123 -9.98 20.20 -3.10
CA ASN A 123 -8.57 20.55 -2.95
C ASN A 123 -7.71 19.86 -4.04
N ASP A 124 -7.40 20.60 -5.11
CA ASP A 124 -6.59 20.12 -6.24
C ASP A 124 -5.27 19.48 -5.83
N SER A 125 -4.54 20.12 -4.90
CA SER A 125 -3.27 19.60 -4.42
C SER A 125 -3.45 18.25 -3.72
N LEU A 126 -4.45 18.14 -2.85
CA LEU A 126 -4.76 16.89 -2.16
C LEU A 126 -5.18 15.78 -3.14
N ARG A 127 -6.07 16.12 -4.08
CA ARG A 127 -6.53 15.21 -5.14
C ARG A 127 -5.37 14.63 -5.95
N ILE A 128 -4.42 15.47 -6.38
CA ILE A 128 -3.22 15.02 -7.11
C ILE A 128 -2.39 14.04 -6.28
N GLN A 129 -2.27 14.23 -4.97
CA GLN A 129 -1.53 13.29 -4.12
C GLN A 129 -2.25 11.97 -3.91
N ILE A 130 -3.58 11.98 -3.82
CA ILE A 130 -4.37 10.74 -3.80
C ILE A 130 -4.09 9.96 -5.09
N ILE A 131 -4.23 10.61 -6.25
CA ILE A 131 -3.96 9.98 -7.56
C ILE A 131 -2.52 9.46 -7.62
N ALA A 132 -1.53 10.25 -7.20
CA ALA A 132 -0.12 9.82 -7.22
C ALA A 132 0.14 8.58 -6.34
N LEU A 133 -0.51 8.46 -5.18
CA LEU A 133 -0.40 7.26 -4.36
C LEU A 133 -0.96 6.03 -5.10
N TYR A 134 -2.20 6.12 -5.58
CA TYR A 134 -2.92 4.96 -6.11
C TYR A 134 -2.52 4.55 -7.53
N ASP A 135 -2.33 5.50 -8.44
CA ASP A 135 -2.03 5.23 -9.85
C ASP A 135 -0.52 5.08 -10.10
N TYR A 136 0.34 5.70 -9.28
CA TYR A 136 1.79 5.62 -9.46
C TYR A 136 2.47 4.75 -8.40
N HIS A 137 2.43 5.12 -7.12
CA HIS A 137 3.20 4.42 -6.08
C HIS A 137 2.72 2.97 -5.86
N TYR A 138 1.41 2.77 -5.77
CA TYR A 138 0.82 1.44 -5.61
C TYR A 138 0.98 0.58 -6.87
N SER A 139 0.80 1.15 -8.06
CA SER A 139 1.04 0.42 -9.31
C SER A 139 2.48 -0.06 -9.45
N ILE A 140 3.47 0.72 -9.00
CA ILE A 140 4.88 0.30 -9.02
C ILE A 140 5.07 -0.92 -8.10
N ILE A 141 4.55 -0.88 -6.87
CA ILE A 141 4.78 -1.98 -5.95
C ILE A 141 4.03 -3.25 -6.36
N GLU A 142 2.82 -3.12 -6.89
CA GLU A 142 2.09 -4.26 -7.46
C GLU A 142 2.85 -4.90 -8.61
N LYS A 143 3.36 -4.12 -9.57
CA LYS A 143 4.18 -4.66 -10.66
C LYS A 143 5.42 -5.39 -10.14
N LEU A 144 6.12 -4.79 -9.19
CA LEU A 144 7.30 -5.40 -8.57
C LEU A 144 6.95 -6.71 -7.84
N GLU A 145 5.85 -6.74 -7.09
CA GLU A 145 5.48 -7.90 -6.29
C GLU A 145 4.82 -9.00 -7.10
N TYR A 146 3.96 -8.68 -8.08
CA TYR A 146 3.15 -9.64 -8.80
C TYR A 146 3.77 -10.07 -10.13
N GLU A 147 4.36 -9.14 -10.90
CA GLU A 147 4.76 -9.37 -12.28
C GLU A 147 6.25 -9.70 -12.44
N VAL A 148 7.12 -9.07 -11.65
CA VAL A 148 8.58 -9.24 -11.79
C VAL A 148 9.03 -10.62 -11.31
N PRO A 149 9.50 -11.52 -12.21
CA PRO A 149 9.82 -12.90 -11.82
C PRO A 149 10.95 -12.99 -10.79
N GLU A 150 11.94 -12.10 -10.87
CA GLU A 150 13.07 -12.04 -9.95
C GLU A 150 12.65 -11.87 -8.47
N MET A 151 11.49 -11.27 -8.22
CA MET A 151 10.98 -10.95 -6.88
C MET A 151 10.31 -12.13 -6.17
N LYS A 152 10.21 -13.31 -6.82
CA LYS A 152 9.52 -14.51 -6.32
C LYS A 152 10.51 -15.49 -5.68
N SER A 153 10.85 -15.27 -4.42
CA SER A 153 11.95 -15.99 -3.76
C SER A 153 11.67 -17.49 -3.65
N TYR A 154 10.46 -17.85 -3.26
CA TYR A 154 10.06 -19.25 -3.14
C TYR A 154 10.16 -19.96 -4.49
N LYS A 155 9.50 -19.38 -5.52
CA LYS A 155 9.46 -19.95 -6.87
C LYS A 155 10.86 -20.15 -7.46
N ASN A 156 11.76 -19.18 -7.26
CA ASN A 156 13.06 -19.19 -7.93
C ASN A 156 14.12 -20.02 -7.22
N TYR A 157 14.07 -20.13 -5.88
CA TYR A 157 15.21 -20.61 -5.11
C TYR A 157 14.91 -21.77 -4.15
N PHE A 158 13.65 -21.94 -3.72
CA PHE A 158 13.30 -22.94 -2.70
C PHE A 158 13.70 -24.36 -3.13
N ALA A 159 13.24 -24.81 -4.30
CA ALA A 159 13.44 -26.18 -4.74
C ALA A 159 14.92 -26.56 -4.78
N ARG A 160 15.74 -25.73 -5.42
CA ARG A 160 17.18 -26.01 -5.58
C ARG A 160 17.94 -25.92 -4.26
N ILE A 161 17.66 -24.94 -3.41
CA ILE A 161 18.28 -24.87 -2.09
C ILE A 161 17.85 -26.07 -1.23
N ASN A 162 16.57 -26.45 -1.24
CA ASN A 162 16.07 -27.61 -0.50
C ASN A 162 16.77 -28.91 -0.95
N THR A 163 17.00 -29.10 -2.26
CA THR A 163 17.78 -30.24 -2.76
C THR A 163 19.19 -30.28 -2.15
N LEU A 164 19.82 -29.14 -1.93
CA LEU A 164 21.16 -29.07 -1.34
C LEU A 164 21.16 -29.19 0.19
N LEU A 165 20.09 -28.76 0.87
CA LEU A 165 19.99 -28.69 2.32
C LEU A 165 19.32 -29.90 2.97
N HIS A 166 18.37 -30.57 2.31
CA HIS A 166 17.61 -31.68 2.91
C HIS A 166 18.46 -32.85 3.43
N PRO A 167 19.64 -33.21 2.86
CA PRO A 167 20.45 -34.30 3.41
C PRO A 167 21.03 -33.99 4.80
N PHE A 168 21.03 -32.71 5.17
CA PHE A 168 21.55 -32.22 6.44
C PHE A 168 20.44 -31.92 7.46
N MET A 169 19.17 -32.18 7.12
CA MET A 169 18.03 -31.94 8.01
C MET A 169 17.82 -33.12 8.95
N GLU A 170 17.78 -32.84 10.25
CA GLU A 170 17.33 -33.78 11.26
C GLU A 170 15.90 -33.44 11.69
N PHE A 171 15.04 -34.46 11.77
CA PHE A 171 13.65 -34.34 12.15
C PHE A 171 13.40 -34.99 13.52
N ASP A 172 12.45 -34.45 14.28
CA ASP A 172 11.98 -35.08 15.51
C ASP A 172 11.05 -36.28 15.22
N GLN A 173 10.59 -36.95 16.28
CA GLN A 173 9.69 -38.11 16.17
C GLN A 173 8.33 -37.76 15.54
N ALA A 174 7.91 -36.49 15.57
CA ALA A 174 6.68 -36.00 14.97
C ALA A 174 6.87 -35.51 13.52
N GLY A 175 8.09 -35.59 12.98
CA GLY A 175 8.42 -35.16 11.62
C GLY A 175 8.69 -33.66 11.48
N ASN A 176 8.87 -32.92 12.58
CA ASN A 176 9.23 -31.50 12.51
C ASN A 176 10.73 -31.34 12.34
N LEU A 177 11.15 -30.35 11.54
CA LEU A 177 12.57 -30.00 11.39
C LEU A 177 13.14 -29.53 12.74
N LYS A 178 14.09 -30.30 13.28
CA LYS A 178 14.72 -30.05 14.58
C LYS A 178 15.99 -29.22 14.45
N LYS A 179 16.88 -29.57 13.52
CA LYS A 179 18.15 -28.86 13.26
C LYS A 179 18.73 -29.24 11.91
N PHE A 180 19.69 -28.46 11.45
CA PHE A 180 20.66 -28.88 10.45
C PHE A 180 21.93 -29.38 11.13
N ASN A 181 22.48 -30.48 10.63
CA ASN A 181 23.72 -31.08 11.12
C ASN A 181 24.69 -31.30 9.96
N GLY A 182 25.96 -30.95 10.13
CA GLY A 182 27.00 -31.20 9.14
C GLY A 182 26.98 -30.26 7.91
N LEU A 183 26.26 -29.13 7.92
CA LEU A 183 26.20 -28.22 6.77
C LEU A 183 27.57 -27.64 6.38
N GLU A 184 28.48 -27.53 7.34
CA GLU A 184 29.86 -27.13 7.14
C GLU A 184 30.66 -28.12 6.31
N THR A 185 30.24 -29.39 6.23
CA THR A 185 30.85 -30.43 5.39
C THR A 185 30.44 -30.33 3.92
N LEU A 186 29.44 -29.49 3.60
CA LEU A 186 28.97 -29.29 2.23
C LEU A 186 30.13 -28.84 1.31
N GLY A 187 30.26 -29.49 0.15
CA GLY A 187 31.31 -29.18 -0.82
C GLY A 187 31.35 -27.70 -1.23
N LYS A 188 32.55 -27.16 -1.49
CA LYS A 188 32.77 -25.74 -1.78
C LYS A 188 31.87 -25.19 -2.89
N ASP A 189 31.65 -25.95 -3.96
CA ASP A 189 30.84 -25.50 -5.09
C ASP A 189 29.34 -25.44 -4.74
N LYS A 190 28.84 -26.43 -4.00
CA LYS A 190 27.46 -26.42 -3.48
C LYS A 190 27.23 -25.27 -2.50
N LYS A 191 28.22 -24.96 -1.64
CA LYS A 191 28.16 -23.78 -0.75
C LYS A 191 28.09 -22.49 -1.56
N LYS A 192 28.93 -22.32 -2.59
CA LYS A 192 28.89 -21.15 -3.48
C LYS A 192 27.54 -21.03 -4.19
N GLU A 193 26.96 -22.14 -4.62
CA GLU A 193 25.64 -22.18 -5.24
C GLU A 193 24.56 -21.65 -4.30
N ILE A 194 24.48 -22.17 -3.06
CA ILE A 194 23.53 -21.66 -2.05
C ILE A 194 23.78 -20.18 -1.76
N LEU A 195 25.05 -19.77 -1.57
CA LEU A 195 25.40 -18.38 -1.29
C LEU A 195 25.00 -17.42 -2.42
N SER A 196 25.03 -17.88 -3.67
CA SER A 196 24.59 -17.08 -4.83
C SER A 196 23.08 -16.79 -4.78
N TYR A 197 22.27 -17.78 -4.40
CA TYR A 197 20.83 -17.62 -4.23
C TYR A 197 20.49 -16.77 -3.01
N LEU A 198 21.12 -17.04 -1.87
CA LEU A 198 20.99 -16.23 -0.65
C LEU A 198 21.36 -14.76 -0.92
N TRP A 199 22.39 -14.52 -1.73
CA TRP A 199 22.76 -13.16 -2.15
C TRP A 199 21.65 -12.48 -2.94
N ARG A 200 21.02 -13.16 -3.92
CA ARG A 200 19.88 -12.59 -4.66
C ARG A 200 18.68 -12.33 -3.75
N ILE A 201 18.31 -13.29 -2.89
CA ILE A 201 17.21 -13.12 -1.92
C ILE A 201 17.45 -11.87 -1.07
N LYS A 202 18.63 -11.76 -0.44
CA LYS A 202 18.99 -10.62 0.40
C LYS A 202 18.87 -9.28 -0.34
N ASN A 203 19.42 -9.17 -1.54
CA ASN A 203 19.38 -7.92 -2.31
C ASN A 203 17.94 -7.54 -2.70
N ASN A 204 17.13 -8.52 -3.12
CA ASN A 204 15.73 -8.28 -3.47
C ASN A 204 14.92 -7.84 -2.25
N ARG A 205 15.15 -8.44 -1.08
CA ARG A 205 14.50 -8.04 0.19
C ARG A 205 14.89 -6.62 0.59
N ILE A 206 16.16 -6.26 0.52
CA ILE A 206 16.64 -4.90 0.82
C ILE A 206 16.01 -3.88 -0.15
N PHE A 207 15.93 -4.21 -1.43
CA PHE A 207 15.28 -3.36 -2.43
C PHE A 207 13.79 -3.15 -2.11
N LYS A 208 13.05 -4.22 -1.80
CA LYS A 208 11.63 -4.16 -1.40
C LYS A 208 11.41 -3.31 -0.16
N LEU A 209 12.23 -3.52 0.89
CA LEU A 209 12.15 -2.76 2.14
C LEU A 209 12.28 -1.25 1.89
N ARG A 210 13.26 -0.82 1.08
CA ARG A 210 13.42 0.60 0.70
C ARG A 210 12.17 1.16 0.01
N LYS A 211 11.53 0.36 -0.87
CA LYS A 211 10.30 0.77 -1.55
C LYS A 211 9.11 0.85 -0.59
N TYR A 212 8.95 -0.12 0.30
CA TYR A 212 7.90 -0.08 1.32
C TYR A 212 8.04 1.13 2.24
N ASP A 213 9.25 1.43 2.72
CA ASP A 213 9.50 2.60 3.59
C ASP A 213 9.14 3.92 2.88
N GLN A 214 9.48 4.05 1.59
CA GLN A 214 9.09 5.20 0.77
C GLN A 214 7.56 5.33 0.67
N ILE A 215 6.85 4.24 0.36
CA ILE A 215 5.40 4.26 0.19
C ILE A 215 4.69 4.53 1.53
N ILE A 216 5.16 3.93 2.64
CA ILE A 216 4.63 4.21 3.99
C ILE A 216 4.78 5.70 4.35
N ALA A 217 5.90 6.32 4.00
CA ALA A 217 6.09 7.75 4.23
C ALA A 217 5.08 8.60 3.43
N VAL A 218 4.81 8.23 2.17
CA VAL A 218 3.80 8.89 1.33
C VAL A 218 2.39 8.70 1.93
N MET A 219 2.02 7.47 2.31
CA MET A 219 0.72 7.17 2.93
C MET A 219 0.49 8.00 4.18
N LYS A 220 1.43 8.02 5.12
CA LYS A 220 1.31 8.80 6.37
C LYS A 220 1.20 10.29 6.13
N LYS A 221 1.98 10.83 5.18
CA LYS A 221 1.90 12.25 4.81
C LYS A 221 0.53 12.59 4.22
N LEU A 222 0.00 11.72 3.35
CA LEU A 222 -1.32 11.89 2.77
C LEU A 222 -2.43 11.80 3.82
N GLU A 223 -2.38 10.80 4.70
CA GLU A 223 -3.31 10.61 5.82
C GLU A 223 -3.40 11.88 6.69
N GLN A 224 -2.25 12.48 7.05
CA GLN A 224 -2.21 13.73 7.82
C GLN A 224 -2.82 14.90 7.06
N ARG A 225 -2.60 15.00 5.75
CA ARG A 225 -3.20 16.04 4.92
C ARG A 225 -4.71 15.89 4.81
N ILE A 226 -5.20 14.67 4.62
CA ILE A 226 -6.63 14.37 4.60
C ILE A 226 -7.25 14.73 5.96
N ALA A 227 -6.61 14.36 7.06
CA ALA A 227 -7.08 14.69 8.41
C ALA A 227 -7.14 16.21 8.67
N LYS A 228 -6.29 17.01 8.04
CA LYS A 228 -6.35 18.48 8.08
C LYS A 228 -7.48 19.02 7.21
N GLU A 229 -7.70 18.45 6.02
CA GLU A 229 -8.78 18.86 5.12
C GLU A 229 -10.16 18.59 5.73
N LEU A 230 -10.35 17.45 6.38
CA LEU A 230 -11.59 17.08 7.06
C LEU A 230 -11.96 17.98 8.25
N LYS A 231 -11.04 18.83 8.74
CA LYS A 231 -11.28 19.79 9.83
C LYS A 231 -11.72 21.17 9.34
N LYS A 232 -11.79 21.39 8.02
CA LYS A 232 -12.25 22.65 7.40
C LYS A 232 -13.76 22.63 7.12
#